data_AF-A0A6G8DH96-F1
#
_entry.id   AF-A0A6G8DH96-F1
#
_cell.length_a   1.000
_cell.length_b   1.000
_cell.length_c   1.000
_cell.angle_alpha   90.00
_cell.angle_beta   90.00
_cell.angle_gamma   90.00
#
_symmetry.space_group_name_H-M   'P 1'
#
loop_
_entity.id
_entity.type
_entity.pdbx_description
1 polymer ?
#
loop_
_entity_poly.entity_id
_entity_poly.type
_entity_poly.pdbx_seq_one_letter_code
_entity_poly.pdbx_strand_id
1 'polypeptide(L)'
;MLKLSPLITLLLFALSFAATAQEEGEVISLESTIVGSQEQPKVLYIIPWKQAASLEKIESTIHTAIDHSFQHQEYSELKREIKLVQESENNN
;
A
#
# COMPACT_ATOMS: atom_id res chain seq x y z
N MET A 1 -82.04 40.41 8.22
CA MET A 1 -80.86 40.63 7.34
C MET A 1 -79.71 41.07 8.23
N LEU A 2 -78.72 40.21 8.45
CA LEU A 2 -77.57 40.50 9.31
C LEU A 2 -76.69 41.55 8.59
N LYS A 3 -76.69 42.81 9.04
CA LYS A 3 -75.82 43.85 8.47
C LYS A 3 -74.43 43.71 9.09
N LEU A 4 -73.48 43.13 8.35
CA LEU A 4 -72.09 43.08 8.78
C LEU A 4 -71.48 44.49 8.82
N SER A 5 -70.75 44.79 9.89
CA SER A 5 -70.05 46.06 10.09
C SER A 5 -68.96 46.27 9.02
N PRO A 6 -68.76 47.49 8.50
CA PRO A 6 -67.74 47.79 7.48
C PRO A 6 -66.31 47.44 7.93
N LEU A 7 -66.06 47.45 9.24
CA LEU A 7 -64.77 47.07 9.82
C LEU A 7 -64.54 45.56 9.75
N ILE A 8 -65.61 44.76 9.84
CA ILE A 8 -65.54 43.30 9.75
C ILE A 8 -65.33 42.89 8.30
N THR A 9 -65.97 43.56 7.33
CA THR A 9 -65.71 43.32 5.90
C THR A 9 -64.30 43.72 5.49
N LEU A 10 -63.76 44.82 6.01
CA LEU A 10 -62.37 45.21 5.76
C LEU A 10 -61.37 44.18 6.34
N LEU A 11 -61.65 43.69 7.54
CA LEU A 11 -60.82 42.66 8.20
C LEU A 11 -60.85 41.34 7.42
N LEU A 12 -62.02 40.90 6.97
CA LEU A 12 -62.18 39.69 6.14
C LEU A 12 -61.48 39.82 4.78
N PHE A 13 -61.55 41.01 4.18
CA PHE A 13 -60.86 41.28 2.91
C PHE A 13 -59.34 41.24 3.09
N ALA A 14 -58.81 41.84 4.16
CA ALA A 14 -57.38 41.78 4.48
C ALA A 14 -56.89 40.35 4.77
N LEU A 15 -57.69 39.53 5.46
CA LEU A 15 -57.35 38.13 5.73
C LEU A 15 -57.28 37.27 4.47
N SER A 16 -58.02 37.64 3.41
CA SER A 16 -58.03 36.89 2.15
C SER A 16 -56.70 36.97 1.40
N PHE A 17 -55.94 38.07 1.55
CA PHE A 17 -54.60 38.22 0.97
C PHE A 17 -53.51 37.49 1.77
N ALA A 18 -53.71 37.27 3.07
CA ALA A 18 -52.76 36.51 3.89
C ALA A 18 -52.77 35.02 3.55
N ALA A 19 -53.91 34.49 3.09
CA ALA A 19 -54.05 33.08 2.71
C ALA A 19 -53.29 32.71 1.43
N THR A 20 -53.02 33.67 0.53
CA THR A 20 -52.31 33.42 -0.73
C THR A 20 -50.78 33.47 -0.61
N ALA A 21 -50.26 33.74 0.60
CA ALA A 21 -48.81 33.83 0.86
C ALA A 21 -48.20 32.50 1.35
N GLN A 22 -48.93 31.38 1.29
CA GLN A 22 -48.35 30.06 1.47
C GLN A 22 -47.54 29.72 0.21
N GLU A 23 -46.26 30.06 0.23
CA GLU A 23 -45.27 29.58 -0.71
C GLU A 23 -45.29 28.04 -0.64
N GLU A 24 -45.81 27.40 -1.69
CA GLU A 24 -45.79 25.94 -1.84
C GLU A 24 -44.33 25.52 -1.74
N GLY A 25 -43.97 24.87 -0.62
CA GLY A 25 -42.59 24.66 -0.20
C GLY A 25 -41.71 24.21 -1.36
N GLU A 26 -40.89 25.15 -1.83
CA GLU A 26 -39.99 24.93 -2.96
C GLU A 26 -39.06 23.76 -2.59
N VAL A 27 -39.23 22.62 -3.27
CA VAL A 27 -38.42 21.43 -3.03
C VAL A 27 -37.05 21.68 -3.64
N ILE A 28 -36.16 22.27 -2.85
CA ILE A 28 -34.77 22.51 -3.23
C ILE A 28 -34.04 21.17 -3.20
N SER A 29 -33.83 20.56 -4.38
CA SER A 29 -33.05 19.33 -4.53
C SER A 29 -31.57 19.66 -4.56
N LEU A 30 -30.87 19.37 -3.46
CA LEU A 30 -29.42 19.55 -3.37
C LEU A 30 -28.71 18.32 -3.94
N GLU A 31 -28.04 18.48 -5.09
CA GLU A 31 -27.15 17.47 -5.65
C GLU A 31 -25.69 17.80 -5.35
N SER A 32 -24.91 16.81 -4.91
CA SER A 32 -23.48 16.95 -4.67
C SER A 32 -22.75 15.81 -5.38
N THR A 33 -21.84 16.15 -6.28
CA THR A 33 -20.96 15.18 -6.94
C THR A 33 -19.62 15.18 -6.24
N ILE A 34 -19.31 14.11 -5.52
CA ILE A 34 -18.01 13.92 -4.88
C ILE A 34 -17.07 13.30 -5.91
N VAL A 35 -16.11 14.09 -6.39
CA VAL A 35 -15.06 13.62 -7.30
C VAL A 35 -13.83 13.27 -6.46
N GLY A 36 -13.45 11.99 -6.47
CA GLY A 36 -12.23 11.51 -5.82
C GLY A 36 -10.96 11.89 -6.58
N SER A 37 -9.80 11.48 -6.06
CA SER A 37 -8.53 11.65 -6.78
C SER A 37 -8.58 10.92 -8.13
N GLN A 38 -8.42 11.68 -9.22
CA GLN A 38 -8.42 11.18 -10.60
C GLN A 38 -7.00 10.87 -11.10
N GLU A 39 -6.03 10.68 -10.20
CA GLU A 39 -4.68 10.33 -10.61
C GLU A 39 -4.65 8.95 -11.25
N GLN A 40 -3.91 8.85 -12.37
CA GLN A 40 -3.75 7.59 -13.07
C GLN A 40 -3.02 6.58 -12.18
N PRO A 41 -3.58 5.37 -11.96
CA PRO A 41 -2.91 4.35 -11.17
C PRO A 41 -1.62 3.92 -11.88
N LYS A 42 -0.49 3.98 -11.16
CA LYS A 42 0.81 3.53 -11.67
C LYS A 42 0.94 2.01 -11.50
N VAL A 43 1.36 1.31 -12.55
CA VAL A 43 1.67 -0.12 -12.49
C VAL A 43 3.04 -0.29 -11.82
N LEU A 44 3.06 -0.89 -10.64
CA LEU A 44 4.28 -1.16 -9.87
C LEU A 44 4.53 -2.67 -9.80
N TYR A 45 5.76 -3.08 -10.06
CA TYR A 45 6.22 -4.44 -9.80
C TYR A 45 6.84 -4.50 -8.41
N ILE A 46 6.09 -5.03 -7.44
CA ILE A 46 6.55 -5.18 -6.06
C ILE A 46 7.18 -6.57 -5.91
N ILE A 47 8.46 -6.61 -5.58
CA ILE A 47 9.15 -7.86 -5.24
C ILE A 47 9.00 -8.08 -3.73
N PRO A 48 8.39 -9.19 -3.29
CA PRO A 48 8.22 -9.46 -1.87
C PRO A 48 9.57 -9.75 -1.22
N TRP A 49 9.82 -9.10 -0.09
CA TRP A 49 10.96 -9.43 0.76
C TRP A 49 10.82 -10.88 1.25
N LYS A 50 11.87 -11.69 1.05
CA LYS A 50 11.97 -13.03 1.63
C LYS A 50 12.87 -12.98 2.85
N GLN A 51 12.35 -13.46 3.97
CA GLN A 51 13.14 -13.72 5.18
C GLN A 51 14.26 -14.71 4.82
N ALA A 52 15.51 -14.41 5.20
CA ALA A 52 16.60 -15.36 5.05
C ALA A 52 16.30 -16.63 5.86
N ALA A 53 16.54 -17.80 5.27
CA ALA A 53 16.42 -19.07 5.95
C ALA A 53 17.58 -19.20 6.96
N SER A 54 17.34 -18.71 8.17
CA SER A 54 18.22 -18.76 9.33
C SER A 54 19.53 -17.95 9.23
N LEU A 55 20.05 -17.57 10.39
CA LEU A 55 21.45 -17.19 10.60
C LEU A 55 22.33 -18.45 10.55
N GLU A 56 22.12 -19.36 9.61
CA GLU A 56 23.21 -20.24 9.22
C GLU A 56 24.25 -19.30 8.67
N LYS A 57 25.22 -18.99 9.53
CA LYS A 57 26.50 -18.43 9.16
C LYS A 57 26.85 -19.16 7.88
N ILE A 58 26.80 -18.44 6.76
CA ILE A 58 27.42 -18.91 5.54
C ILE A 58 28.88 -18.99 5.95
N GLU A 59 29.29 -20.14 6.50
CA GLU A 59 30.69 -20.48 6.65
C GLU A 59 31.16 -20.58 5.22
N SER A 60 31.54 -19.43 4.68
CA SER A 60 32.01 -19.33 3.32
C SER A 60 33.31 -20.11 3.33
N THR A 61 33.23 -21.34 2.83
CA THR A 61 34.41 -22.13 2.47
C THR A 61 35.27 -21.36 1.48
N ILE A 62 34.76 -20.28 0.89
CA ILE A 62 35.49 -19.28 0.11
C ILE A 62 36.72 -18.77 0.86
N HIS A 63 36.64 -18.38 2.14
CA HIS A 63 37.85 -17.90 2.84
C HIS A 63 38.90 -18.99 2.96
N THR A 64 38.50 -20.20 3.39
CA THR A 64 39.39 -21.35 3.49
C THR A 64 39.93 -21.79 2.13
N ALA A 65 39.15 -21.72 1.06
CA ALA A 65 39.55 -22.08 -0.29
C ALA A 65 40.50 -21.05 -0.90
N ILE A 66 40.25 -19.75 -0.66
CA ILE A 66 41.16 -18.67 -1.06
C ILE A 66 42.49 -18.81 -0.33
N ASP A 67 42.46 -19.00 0.98
CA ASP A 67 43.69 -19.21 1.74
C ASP A 67 44.40 -20.47 1.27
N HIS A 68 43.72 -21.61 1.13
CA HIS A 68 44.36 -22.83 0.64
C HIS A 68 44.97 -22.69 -0.78
N SER A 69 44.29 -22.00 -1.71
CA SER A 69 44.75 -21.88 -3.10
C SER A 69 45.80 -20.80 -3.34
N PHE A 70 45.85 -19.76 -2.51
CA PHE A 70 46.74 -18.60 -2.72
C PHE A 70 47.84 -18.45 -1.67
N GLN A 71 47.93 -19.34 -0.68
CA GLN A 71 49.06 -19.35 0.24
C GLN A 71 50.34 -19.83 -0.46
N HIS A 72 51.46 -19.27 0.00
CA HIS A 72 52.77 -19.66 -0.51
C HIS A 72 53.07 -21.10 -0.13
N GLN A 73 53.25 -21.97 -1.11
CA GLN A 73 53.63 -23.37 -0.93
C GLN A 73 54.94 -23.66 -1.66
N GLU A 74 55.89 -24.24 -0.95
CA GLU A 74 57.16 -24.68 -1.52
C GLU A 74 56.97 -25.94 -2.36
N TYR A 75 57.69 -26.03 -3.49
CA TYR A 75 57.56 -27.14 -4.43
C TYR A 75 57.84 -28.52 -3.79
N SER A 76 58.78 -28.57 -2.84
CA SER A 76 59.12 -29.79 -2.10
C SER A 76 57.97 -30.28 -1.21
N GLU A 77 57.24 -29.36 -0.58
CA GLU A 77 56.09 -29.63 0.28
C GLU A 77 54.95 -30.21 -0.57
N LEU A 78 54.61 -29.56 -1.69
CA LEU A 78 53.57 -30.03 -2.62
C LEU A 78 53.89 -31.43 -3.16
N LYS A 79 55.14 -31.67 -3.56
CA LYS A 79 55.57 -32.98 -4.07
C LYS A 79 55.42 -34.08 -3.02
N ARG A 80 55.67 -33.76 -1.75
CA ARG A 80 55.51 -34.70 -0.64
C ARG A 80 54.03 -35.01 -0.41
N GLU A 81 53.18 -33.99 -0.43
CA GLU A 81 51.74 -34.14 -0.23
C GLU A 81 51.09 -35.01 -1.32
N ILE A 82 51.40 -34.74 -2.60
CA ILE A 82 50.94 -35.57 -3.72
C ILE A 82 51.34 -37.04 -3.53
N LYS A 83 52.59 -37.29 -3.08
CA LYS A 83 53.06 -38.65 -2.82
C LYS A 83 52.26 -39.32 -1.71
N LEU A 84 51.99 -38.62 -0.60
CA LEU A 84 51.22 -39.14 0.52
C LEU A 84 49.78 -39.50 0.10
N VAL A 85 49.13 -38.64 -0.69
CA VAL A 85 47.77 -38.91 -1.20
C VAL A 85 47.75 -40.11 -2.14
N GLN A 86 48.72 -40.20 -3.06
CA GLN A 86 48.84 -41.37 -3.94
C GLN A 86 49.08 -42.67 -3.16
N GLU A 87 49.85 -42.60 -2.08
CA GLU A 87 50.13 -43.76 -1.24
C GLU A 87 48.92 -44.15 -0.37
N SER A 88 48.09 -43.20 0.08
CA SER A 88 46.83 -43.52 0.76
C SER A 88 45.78 -44.13 -0.17
N GLU A 89 45.70 -43.67 -1.43
CA GLU A 89 44.76 -44.22 -2.42
C GLU A 89 45.16 -45.63 -2.89
N ASN A 90 46.46 -45.93 -2.97
CA ASN A 90 46.95 -47.26 -3.35
C ASN A 90 46.86 -48.31 -2.22
N ASN A 91 46.70 -47.88 -0.97
CA ASN A 91 46.62 -48.75 0.21
C ASN A 91 45.17 -49.01 0.68
N ASN A 92 44.16 -48.52 -0.05
CA ASN A 92 42.74 -48.83 0.07
C ASN A 92 42.27 -49.72 -1.07
#